data_AF-A0A1R0GTU7-F1
#
_entry.id   AF-A0A1R0GTU7-F1
#
_cell.length_a   1.000
_cell.length_b   1.000
_cell.length_c   1.000
_cell.angle_alpha   90.00
_cell.angle_beta   90.00
_cell.angle_gamma   90.00
#
_symmetry.space_group_name_H-M   'P 1'
#
loop_
_entity.id
_entity.type
_entity.pdbx_description
1 polymer ?
#
loop_
_entity_poly.entity_id
_entity_poly.type
_entity_poly.pdbx_seq_one_letter_code
_entity_poly.pdbx_strand_id
1 'polypeptide(L)'
;MELISENLSVANGPIYDKYKKLVIETTEKINIWNNHIKELAKDSNGNSRNPEKWESIAPIECDYFPDCDESVSWGDIITGLRDTPNNKAPGIDGVPSEIWKLVMKEKAPTSNLAKLLHKIICKIYY
;
A
#
# COMPACT_ATOMS: atom_id res chain seq x y z
N MET A 1 -1.38 -23.96 10.78
CA MET A 1 -1.44 -22.66 10.08
C MET A 1 -2.78 -22.62 9.39
N GLU A 2 -3.65 -21.77 9.91
CA GLU A 2 -5.02 -21.57 9.45
C GLU A 2 -5.04 -21.20 7.96
N LEU A 3 -5.82 -21.98 7.20
CA LEU A 3 -6.21 -21.67 5.84
C LEU A 3 -7.00 -20.35 5.90
N ILE A 4 -6.58 -19.36 5.11
CA ILE A 4 -7.33 -18.12 4.92
C ILE A 4 -8.66 -18.49 4.27
N SER A 5 -9.68 -18.73 5.09
CA SER A 5 -11.08 -18.74 4.69
C SER A 5 -11.58 -17.31 4.65
N GLU A 6 -12.43 -17.04 3.66
CA GLU A 6 -13.30 -15.86 3.53
C GLU A 6 -12.72 -14.66 2.76
N ASN A 7 -12.68 -14.81 1.42
CA ASN A 7 -13.46 -13.92 0.54
C ASN A 7 -13.54 -14.50 -0.90
N LEU A 8 -14.43 -15.46 -1.13
CA LEU A 8 -14.74 -15.97 -2.49
C LEU A 8 -15.88 -15.16 -3.13
N SER A 9 -15.81 -13.83 -3.08
CA SER A 9 -16.75 -12.92 -3.77
C SER A 9 -16.16 -12.35 -5.08
N VAL A 10 -14.95 -12.74 -5.46
CA VAL A 10 -14.39 -12.41 -6.78
C VAL A 10 -14.90 -13.45 -7.76
N ALA A 11 -15.46 -13.00 -8.89
CA ALA A 11 -16.00 -13.84 -9.95
C ALA A 11 -15.07 -15.03 -10.26
N ASN A 12 -15.38 -16.21 -9.70
CA ASN A 12 -14.60 -17.43 -9.87
C ASN A 12 -14.94 -18.08 -11.23
N GLY A 13 -14.94 -17.28 -12.29
CA GLY A 13 -15.26 -17.71 -13.64
C GLY A 13 -14.29 -18.76 -14.17
N PRO A 14 -14.63 -19.39 -15.31
CA PRO A 14 -13.69 -20.21 -16.03
C PRO A 14 -12.55 -19.34 -16.58
N ILE A 15 -11.33 -19.88 -16.63
CA ILE A 15 -10.17 -19.22 -17.26
C ILE A 15 -9.62 -20.09 -18.40
N TYR A 16 -8.81 -19.50 -19.27
CA TYR A 16 -8.05 -20.25 -20.26
C TYR A 16 -6.64 -20.54 -19.76
N ASP A 17 -6.15 -21.75 -19.97
CA ASP A 17 -4.72 -22.06 -19.81
C ASP A 17 -3.90 -21.49 -20.99
N LYS A 18 -2.57 -21.67 -20.94
CA LYS A 18 -1.65 -21.24 -22.00
C LYS A 18 -1.91 -21.89 -23.37
N TYR A 19 -2.67 -22.98 -23.41
CA TYR A 19 -3.06 -23.69 -24.63
C TYR A 19 -4.50 -23.35 -25.07
N LYS A 20 -5.11 -22.31 -24.47
CA LYS A 20 -6.50 -21.90 -24.69
C LYS A 20 -7.52 -22.99 -24.34
N LYS A 21 -7.20 -23.89 -23.40
CA LYS A 21 -8.15 -24.84 -22.83
C LYS A 21 -8.90 -24.19 -21.67
N LEU A 22 -10.21 -24.37 -21.63
CA LEU A 22 -11.06 -23.87 -20.55
C LEU A 22 -10.81 -24.67 -19.26
N VAL A 23 -10.51 -23.97 -18.18
CA VAL A 23 -10.26 -24.53 -16.85
C VAL A 23 -11.27 -23.95 -15.86
N ILE A 24 -11.97 -24.87 -15.17
CA ILE A 24 -13.00 -24.54 -14.18
C ILE A 24 -12.58 -24.91 -12.75
N GLU A 25 -11.67 -25.88 -12.59
CA GLU A 25 -11.26 -26.44 -11.31
C GLU A 25 -10.39 -25.43 -10.54
N THR A 26 -10.73 -25.17 -9.28
CA THR A 26 -10.16 -24.07 -8.50
C THR A 26 -8.67 -24.22 -8.26
N THR A 27 -8.18 -25.42 -7.97
CA THR A 27 -6.76 -25.68 -7.70
C THR A 27 -5.91 -25.46 -8.96
N GLU A 28 -6.39 -25.92 -10.10
CA GLU A 28 -5.78 -25.74 -11.42
C GLU A 28 -5.77 -24.26 -11.79
N LYS A 29 -6.85 -23.51 -11.50
CA LYS A 29 -6.88 -22.06 -11.67
C LYS A 29 -5.82 -21.35 -10.83
N ILE A 30 -5.69 -21.71 -9.55
CA ILE A 30 -4.65 -21.15 -8.67
C ILE A 30 -3.26 -21.43 -9.24
N ASN A 31 -2.99 -22.65 -9.72
CA ASN A 31 -1.71 -23.00 -10.32
C ASN A 31 -1.42 -22.23 -11.60
N ILE A 32 -2.42 -22.03 -12.46
CA ILE A 32 -2.29 -21.22 -13.68
C ILE A 32 -1.97 -19.77 -13.32
N TRP A 33 -2.69 -19.18 -12.36
CA TRP A 33 -2.44 -17.82 -11.90
C TRP A 33 -1.04 -17.67 -11.27
N ASN A 34 -0.65 -18.59 -10.40
CA ASN A 34 0.67 -18.59 -9.77
C ASN A 34 1.79 -18.63 -10.82
N ASN A 35 1.67 -19.50 -11.83
CA ASN A 35 2.63 -19.56 -12.92
C ASN A 35 2.63 -18.29 -13.76
N HIS A 36 1.45 -17.75 -14.10
CA HIS A 36 1.34 -16.52 -14.86
C HIS A 36 2.00 -15.33 -14.16
N ILE A 37 1.69 -15.11 -12.88
CA ILE A 37 2.29 -14.04 -12.07
C ILE A 37 3.81 -14.25 -11.93
N LYS A 38 4.25 -15.49 -11.72
CA LYS A 38 5.67 -15.83 -11.66
C LYS A 38 6.39 -15.46 -12.96
N GLU A 39 5.81 -15.75 -14.12
CA GLU A 39 6.41 -15.37 -15.41
C GLU A 39 6.36 -13.85 -15.62
N LEU A 40 5.28 -13.16 -15.25
CA LEU A 40 5.21 -11.69 -15.31
C LEU A 40 6.28 -11.02 -14.43
N ALA A 41 6.56 -11.57 -13.25
CA ALA A 41 7.57 -11.07 -12.34
C ALA A 41 9.01 -11.36 -12.80
N LYS A 42 9.21 -12.26 -13.78
CA LYS A 42 10.55 -12.55 -14.31
C LYS A 42 11.01 -11.43 -15.23
N ASP A 43 12.03 -10.72 -14.79
CA ASP A 43 12.76 -9.78 -15.63
C ASP A 43 13.79 -10.50 -16.53
N SER A 44 13.31 -11.37 -17.41
CA SER A 44 14.15 -12.22 -18.28
C SER A 44 15.06 -11.45 -19.23
N ASN A 45 14.70 -10.20 -19.53
CA ASN A 45 15.38 -9.32 -20.48
C ASN A 45 16.09 -8.14 -19.79
N GLY A 46 16.07 -8.08 -18.44
CA GLY A 46 16.70 -7.00 -17.68
C GLY A 46 16.01 -5.64 -17.85
N ASN A 47 14.88 -5.59 -18.56
CA ASN A 47 14.21 -4.36 -18.93
C ASN A 47 13.63 -3.63 -17.72
N SER A 48 13.22 -4.35 -16.68
CA SER A 48 12.71 -3.72 -15.46
C SER A 48 13.76 -2.83 -14.78
N ARG A 49 15.03 -3.10 -15.03
CA ARG A 49 16.18 -2.37 -14.48
C ARG A 49 16.91 -1.50 -15.49
N ASN A 50 16.43 -1.40 -16.73
CA ASN A 50 17.08 -0.61 -17.77
C ASN A 50 16.51 0.82 -17.78
N PRO A 51 17.26 1.84 -17.31
CA PRO A 51 16.78 3.22 -17.24
C PRO A 51 16.45 3.79 -18.63
N GLU A 52 17.29 3.51 -19.64
CA GLU A 52 17.10 4.01 -21.01
C GLU A 52 15.77 3.52 -21.60
N LYS A 53 15.40 2.27 -21.31
CA LYS A 53 14.14 1.71 -21.76
C LYS A 53 12.95 2.40 -21.10
N TRP A 54 13.00 2.62 -19.79
CA TRP A 54 11.94 3.34 -19.09
C TRP A 54 11.84 4.79 -19.56
N GLU A 55 12.96 5.47 -19.76
CA GLU A 55 13.04 6.83 -20.29
C GLU A 55 12.44 6.94 -21.70
N SER A 56 12.58 5.90 -22.54
CA SER A 56 11.94 5.87 -23.86
C SER A 56 10.42 5.66 -23.84
N ILE A 57 9.89 4.97 -22.82
CA ILE A 57 8.47 4.60 -22.69
C ILE A 57 7.69 5.67 -21.90
N ALA A 58 8.32 6.16 -20.85
CA ALA A 58 7.82 7.16 -19.93
C ALA A 58 9.00 8.09 -19.63
N PRO A 59 9.31 9.04 -20.54
CA PRO A 59 10.34 10.04 -20.29
C PRO A 59 10.04 10.70 -18.96
N ILE A 60 11.04 10.71 -18.08
CA ILE A 60 10.92 11.25 -16.74
C ILE A 60 10.81 12.77 -16.87
N GLU A 61 9.61 13.27 -17.12
CA GLU A 61 9.21 14.63 -16.78
C GLU A 61 8.87 14.67 -15.29
N CYS A 62 9.78 14.19 -14.44
CA CYS A 62 9.63 14.31 -13.00
C CYS A 62 10.34 15.58 -12.59
N ASP A 63 9.58 16.65 -12.43
CA ASP A 63 10.03 17.77 -11.64
C ASP A 63 10.42 17.24 -10.26
N TYR A 64 11.67 17.47 -9.84
CA TYR A 64 12.07 17.16 -8.48
C TYR A 64 11.17 17.95 -7.53
N PHE A 65 10.55 17.24 -6.57
CA PHE A 65 9.65 17.82 -5.58
C PHE A 65 10.46 18.11 -4.30
N PRO A 66 11.03 19.31 -4.12
CA PRO A 66 11.79 19.64 -2.92
C PRO A 66 10.95 19.51 -1.65
N ASP A 67 9.63 19.67 -1.75
CA ASP A 67 8.68 19.50 -0.66
C ASP A 67 8.75 18.09 -0.02
N CYS A 68 9.21 17.08 -0.76
CA CYS A 68 9.40 15.72 -0.22
C CYS A 68 10.61 15.58 0.70
N ASP A 69 11.58 16.50 0.63
CA ASP A 69 12.77 16.50 1.48
C ASP A 69 12.59 17.37 2.74
N GLU A 70 11.47 18.08 2.85
CA GLU A 70 11.16 18.88 4.03
C GLU A 70 10.84 18.01 5.25
N SER A 71 11.12 18.55 6.44
CA SER A 71 10.81 17.90 7.72
C SER A 71 9.30 17.84 7.97
N VAL A 72 8.72 16.67 8.27
CA VAL A 72 7.31 16.55 8.66
C VAL A 72 7.03 17.39 9.91
N SER A 73 6.16 18.40 9.78
CA SER A 73 5.78 19.29 10.87
C SER A 73 4.64 18.73 11.71
N TRP A 74 4.44 19.27 12.92
CA TRP A 74 3.25 18.96 13.71
C TRP A 74 1.96 19.37 13.00
N GLY A 75 1.99 20.44 12.20
CA GLY A 75 0.84 20.88 11.41
C GLY A 75 0.41 19.85 10.37
N ASP A 76 1.38 19.20 9.73
CA ASP A 76 1.14 18.15 8.73
C ASP A 76 0.52 16.92 9.39
N ILE A 77 1.03 16.54 10.57
CA ILE A 77 0.48 15.43 11.37
C ILE A 77 -0.98 15.71 11.75
N ILE A 78 -1.28 16.90 12.27
CA ILE A 78 -2.66 17.26 12.64
C ILE A 78 -3.57 17.29 11.41
N THR A 79 -3.07 17.73 10.26
CA THR A 79 -3.83 17.74 9.01
C THR A 79 -4.12 16.32 8.53
N GLY A 80 -3.12 15.44 8.48
CA GLY A 80 -3.32 14.04 8.15
C GLY A 80 -4.28 13.32 9.10
N LEU A 81 -4.20 13.58 10.41
CA LEU A 81 -5.15 13.03 11.39
C LEU A 81 -6.58 13.50 11.13
N ARG A 82 -6.78 14.78 10.80
CA ARG A 82 -8.10 15.37 10.50
C ARG A 82 -8.78 14.66 9.35
N ASP A 83 -8.00 14.31 8.33
CA ASP A 83 -8.50 13.74 7.09
C ASP A 83 -8.82 12.24 7.20
N THR A 84 -8.40 11.58 8.29
CA THR A 84 -8.80 10.20 8.53
C THR A 84 -10.32 10.12 8.77
N PRO A 85 -11.03 9.13 8.18
CA PRO A 85 -12.48 9.01 8.32
C PRO A 85 -12.91 8.56 9.73
N ASN A 86 -13.99 9.12 10.26
CA ASN A 86 -14.61 8.67 11.52
C ASN A 86 -15.47 7.42 11.32
N ASN A 87 -15.69 6.68 12.40
CA ASN A 87 -16.54 5.49 12.48
C ASN A 87 -16.13 4.38 11.50
N LYS A 88 -14.84 4.28 11.19
CA LYS A 88 -14.27 3.15 10.45
C LYS A 88 -13.79 2.09 11.42
N ALA A 89 -13.86 0.84 10.97
CA ALA A 89 -13.32 -0.29 11.73
C ALA A 89 -11.81 -0.05 12.00
N PRO A 90 -11.32 -0.33 13.22
CA PRO A 90 -9.90 -0.30 13.52
C PRO A 90 -9.08 -1.23 12.62
N GLY A 91 -7.79 -0.94 12.49
CA GLY A 91 -6.85 -1.84 11.82
C GLY A 91 -6.53 -3.08 12.65
N ILE A 92 -5.49 -3.80 12.26
CA ILE A 92 -4.96 -4.96 13.01
C ILE A 92 -4.52 -4.60 14.44
N ASP A 93 -4.22 -3.31 14.69
CA ASP A 93 -3.89 -2.77 16.00
C ASP A 93 -5.10 -2.64 16.95
N GLY A 94 -6.32 -2.74 16.43
CA GLY A 94 -7.55 -2.59 17.20
C GLY A 94 -7.82 -1.15 17.68
N VAL A 95 -7.08 -0.15 17.21
CA VAL A 95 -7.21 1.25 17.67
C VAL A 95 -8.09 2.07 16.71
N PRO A 96 -9.24 2.61 17.17
CA PRO A 96 -10.06 3.51 16.36
C PRO A 96 -9.34 4.82 16.00
N SER A 97 -9.65 5.38 14.84
CA SER A 97 -9.05 6.64 14.36
C SER A 97 -9.25 7.81 15.33
N GLU A 98 -10.36 7.79 16.07
CA GLU A 98 -10.81 8.79 17.03
C GLU A 98 -9.83 8.95 18.19
N ILE A 99 -9.14 7.87 18.58
CA ILE A 99 -8.13 7.91 19.64
C ILE A 99 -6.95 8.78 19.21
N TRP A 100 -6.49 8.61 17.97
CA TRP A 100 -5.40 9.42 17.42
C TRP A 100 -5.80 10.88 17.26
N LYS A 101 -7.08 11.16 16.96
CA LYS A 101 -7.62 12.52 16.81
C LYS A 101 -7.69 13.33 18.11
N LEU A 102 -7.54 12.70 19.28
CA LEU A 102 -7.58 13.40 20.57
C LEU A 102 -6.55 14.53 20.69
N VAL A 103 -5.42 14.42 19.97
CA VAL A 103 -4.32 15.40 20.03
C VAL A 103 -4.52 16.59 19.07
N MET A 104 -5.55 16.59 18.22
CA MET A 104 -5.73 17.59 17.16
C MET A 104 -5.93 19.03 17.63
N LYS A 105 -6.33 19.21 18.89
CA LYS A 105 -6.48 20.55 19.49
C LYS A 105 -5.16 21.12 20.01
N GLU A 106 -4.11 20.31 20.07
CA GLU A 106 -2.79 20.73 20.56
C GLU A 106 -2.04 21.51 19.48
N LYS A 107 -1.57 22.72 19.83
CA LYS A 107 -0.73 23.55 18.94
C LYS A 107 0.70 23.01 18.78
N ALA A 108 1.13 22.15 19.68
CA ALA A 108 2.43 21.48 19.70
C ALA A 108 2.28 20.11 20.40
N PRO A 109 3.15 19.11 20.16
CA PRO A 109 3.00 17.79 20.75
C PRO A 109 3.38 17.80 22.23
N THR A 110 2.42 18.10 23.10
CA THR A 110 2.66 18.31 24.53
C THR A 110 2.26 17.10 25.38
N SER A 111 1.12 16.48 25.04
CA SER A 111 0.66 15.27 25.71
C SER A 111 1.56 14.08 25.42
N ASN A 112 1.50 13.05 26.27
CA ASN A 112 2.28 11.84 26.06
C ASN A 112 1.91 11.14 24.74
N LEU A 113 0.63 11.14 24.39
CA LEU A 113 0.15 10.60 23.11
C LEU A 113 0.68 11.41 21.93
N ALA A 114 0.63 12.75 21.99
CA ALA A 114 1.12 13.61 20.93
C ALA A 114 2.64 13.47 20.73
N LYS A 115 3.41 13.43 21.82
CA LYS A 115 4.86 13.20 21.80
C LYS A 115 5.22 11.85 21.21
N LEU A 116 4.49 10.80 21.59
CA LEU A 116 4.67 9.46 21.05
C LEU A 116 4.39 9.43 19.54
N LEU A 117 3.24 9.97 19.12
CA LEU A 117 2.82 10.03 17.73
C LEU A 117 3.84 10.77 16.87
N HIS A 118 4.24 11.97 17.31
CA HIS A 118 5.27 12.77 16.64
C HIS A 118 6.58 11.98 16.48
N LYS A 119 7.04 11.33 17.55
CA LYS A 119 8.27 10.51 17.51
C LYS A 119 8.18 9.33 16.54
N ILE A 120 7.02 8.66 16.46
CA ILE A 120 6.82 7.53 15.54
C ILE A 120 6.85 8.03 14.10
N ILE A 121 6.10 9.10 13.79
CA ILE A 121 6.00 9.62 12.42
C ILE A 121 7.36 10.14 11.95
N CYS A 122 8.08 10.92 12.77
CA CYS A 122 9.41 11.38 12.42
C CYS A 122 10.40 10.23 12.16
N LYS A 123 10.25 9.06 12.79
CA LYS A 123 11.10 7.88 12.54
C LYS A 123 10.76 7.09 11.27
N ILE A 124 9.56 7.28 10.72
CA ILE A 124 9.15 6.60 9.48
C ILE A 124 9.66 7.38 8.27
N TYR A 125 9.67 8.72 8.38
CA TYR A 125 10.07 9.62 7.30
C TYR A 125 11.56 10.02 7.33
N TYR A 126 12.25 9.87 8.48
CA TYR A 126 13.71 10.08 8.63
C TYR A 126 14.34 8.90 9.38
#